data_AF-A0A6G0M6J4-F1
#
_entry.id   AF-A0A6G0M6J4-F1
#
_cell.length_a   1.000
_cell.length_b   1.000
_cell.length_c   1.000
_cell.angle_alpha   90.00
_cell.angle_beta   90.00
_cell.angle_gamma   90.00
#
_symmetry.space_group_name_H-M   'P 1'
#
loop_
_entity.id
_entity.type
_entity.pdbx_description
1 polymer ?
#
loop_
_entity_poly.entity_id
_entity_poly.type
_entity_poly.pdbx_seq_one_letter_code
_entity_poly.pdbx_strand_id
1 'polypeptide(L)'
;SLGVMWFILLTGSPLVSVASRQNEAFVALEECGVAAVFESWKFTDRLSTAIVQLISQMLTVSPDQRMSLHAILDHPLLQAEGGC
;
A
#
# COMPACT_ATOMS: atom_id res chain seq x y z
N SER A 1 4.06 2.21 10.13
CA SER A 1 4.85 2.98 9.14
C SER A 1 5.40 2.15 7.97
N LEU A 2 5.49 0.81 8.05
CA LEU A 2 6.04 -0.04 6.99
C LEU A 2 5.31 0.09 5.62
N GLY A 3 3.98 0.15 5.61
CA GLY A 3 3.20 0.26 4.37
C GLY A 3 3.51 1.53 3.56
N VAL A 4 3.77 2.65 4.24
CA VAL A 4 4.14 3.92 3.57
C VAL A 4 5.55 3.82 2.98
N MET A 5 6.47 3.16 3.67
CA MET A 5 7.82 2.92 3.12
C MET A 5 7.78 2.03 1.87
N TRP A 6 7.00 0.96 1.90
CA TRP A 6 6.82 0.10 0.73
C TRP A 6 6.22 0.85 -0.46
N PHE A 7 5.24 1.71 -0.20
CA PHE A 7 4.69 2.59 -1.24
C PHE A 7 5.77 3.48 -1.86
N ILE A 8 6.64 4.10 -1.04
CA ILE A 8 7.77 4.92 -1.52
C ILE A 8 8.74 4.09 -2.33
N LEU A 9 9.06 2.86 -1.92
CA LEU A 9 10.00 2.00 -2.65
C LEU A 9 9.47 1.59 -4.04
N LEU A 10 8.15 1.38 -4.16
CA LEU A 10 7.54 0.99 -5.43
C LEU A 10 7.30 2.16 -6.38
N THR A 11 6.93 3.32 -5.84
CA THR A 11 6.57 4.49 -6.66
C THR A 11 7.70 5.51 -6.81
N GLY A 12 8.70 5.45 -5.93
CA GLY A 12 9.74 6.48 -5.79
C GLY A 12 9.24 7.77 -5.15
N SER A 13 8.01 7.82 -4.64
CA SER A 13 7.35 9.06 -4.15
C SER A 13 6.52 8.82 -2.88
N PRO A 14 6.40 9.83 -1.99
CA PRO A 14 5.58 9.70 -0.78
C PRO A 14 4.10 9.55 -1.12
N LEU A 15 3.41 8.62 -0.43
CA LEU A 15 1.98 8.35 -0.59
C LEU A 15 1.13 9.61 -0.40
N VAL A 16 1.43 10.38 0.64
CA VAL A 16 0.84 11.70 0.89
C VAL A 16 1.93 12.60 1.44
N SER A 17 2.12 13.76 0.83
CA SER A 17 3.05 14.78 1.34
C SER A 17 2.51 15.45 2.60
N VAL A 18 1.18 15.51 2.73
CA VAL A 18 0.45 16.07 3.88
C VAL A 18 -0.86 15.30 4.03
N ALA A 19 -1.20 14.89 5.26
CA ALA A 19 -2.51 14.32 5.60
C ALA A 19 -3.58 15.41 5.67
N SER A 20 -3.98 15.93 4.51
CA SER A 20 -4.96 17.01 4.35
C SER A 20 -5.90 16.68 3.21
N ARG A 21 -7.19 17.01 3.36
CA ARG A 21 -8.18 16.90 2.28
C ARG A 21 -7.92 17.84 1.09
N GLN A 22 -6.93 18.73 1.20
CA GLN A 22 -6.43 19.50 0.05
C GLN A 22 -5.47 18.70 -0.84
N ASN A 23 -5.00 17.54 -0.37
CA ASN A 23 -4.16 16.63 -1.14
C ASN A 23 -5.04 15.55 -1.79
N GLU A 24 -5.12 15.55 -3.11
CA GLU A 24 -5.93 14.61 -3.89
C GLU A 24 -5.56 13.14 -3.62
N ALA A 25 -4.27 12.84 -3.41
CA ALA A 25 -3.84 11.49 -3.05
C ALA A 25 -4.29 11.08 -1.64
N PHE A 26 -4.39 12.03 -0.71
CA PHE A 26 -4.95 11.77 0.61
C PHE A 26 -6.45 11.53 0.55
N VAL A 27 -7.19 12.32 -0.25
CA VAL A 27 -8.63 12.11 -0.47
C VAL A 27 -8.88 10.75 -1.13
N ALA A 28 -8.13 10.41 -2.19
CA ALA A 28 -8.24 9.12 -2.85
C ALA A 28 -7.92 7.94 -1.89
N LEU A 29 -6.90 8.09 -1.04
CA LEU A 29 -6.58 7.10 -0.01
C LEU A 29 -7.68 6.97 1.05
N GLU A 30 -8.26 8.08 1.49
CA GLU A 30 -9.32 8.12 2.51
C GLU A 30 -10.63 7.52 1.99
N GLU A 31 -11.02 7.84 0.76
CA GLU A 31 -12.32 7.46 0.19
C GLU A 31 -12.28 6.11 -0.54
N CYS A 32 -11.19 5.81 -1.23
CA CYS A 32 -11.09 4.65 -2.13
C CYS A 32 -9.95 3.68 -1.77
N GLY A 33 -9.08 4.04 -0.82
CA GLY A 33 -7.91 3.25 -0.45
C GLY A 33 -6.74 3.40 -1.43
N VAL A 34 -5.63 2.72 -1.12
CA VAL A 34 -4.37 2.87 -1.87
C VAL A 34 -4.42 2.29 -3.29
N ALA A 35 -5.31 1.33 -3.56
CA ALA A 35 -5.49 0.77 -4.90
C ALA A 35 -5.88 1.86 -5.92
N ALA A 36 -6.81 2.74 -5.55
CA ALA A 36 -7.21 3.88 -6.37
C ALA A 36 -6.08 4.90 -6.57
N VAL A 37 -5.18 5.04 -5.59
CA VAL A 37 -3.97 5.87 -5.73
C VAL A 37 -3.03 5.28 -6.77
N PHE A 38 -2.82 3.96 -6.77
CA PHE A 38 -2.01 3.29 -7.80
C PHE A 38 -2.63 3.40 -9.20
N GLU A 39 -3.95 3.30 -9.32
CA GLU A 39 -4.66 3.52 -10.59
C GLU A 39 -4.48 4.95 -11.11
N SER A 40 -4.70 5.95 -10.25
CA SER A 40 -4.50 7.37 -10.56
C SER A 40 -3.08 7.65 -11.07
N TRP A 41 -2.08 6.99 -10.47
CA TRP A 41 -0.67 7.17 -10.83
C TRP A 41 -0.21 6.24 -11.96
N LYS A 42 -1.12 5.42 -12.53
CA LYS A 42 -0.84 4.46 -13.60
C LYS A 42 0.24 3.42 -13.23
N PHE A 43 0.23 2.98 -11.97
CA PHE A 43 1.13 1.94 -11.47
C PHE A 43 0.52 0.53 -11.48
N THR A 44 -0.77 0.40 -11.82
CA THR A 44 -1.48 -0.88 -11.88
C THR A 44 -0.85 -1.90 -12.84
N ASP A 45 -0.30 -1.45 -13.97
CA ASP A 45 0.37 -2.35 -14.92
C ASP A 45 1.79 -2.74 -14.50
N ARG A 46 2.35 -2.08 -13.48
CA ARG A 46 3.72 -2.29 -12.98
C ARG A 46 3.76 -3.16 -11.73
N LEU A 47 2.62 -3.36 -11.07
CA LEU A 47 2.50 -4.07 -9.81
C LEU A 47 1.58 -5.28 -9.98
N SER A 48 1.97 -6.41 -9.40
CA SER A 48 1.07 -7.56 -9.37
C SER A 48 -0.13 -7.27 -8.47
N THR A 49 -1.28 -7.87 -8.78
CA THR A 49 -2.50 -7.75 -7.96
C THR A 49 -2.23 -8.13 -6.50
N ALA A 50 -1.38 -9.13 -6.26
CA ALA A 50 -1.00 -9.56 -4.92
C ALA A 50 -0.24 -8.46 -4.13
N ILE A 51 0.67 -7.72 -4.78
CA ILE A 51 1.38 -6.60 -4.15
C ILE A 51 0.41 -5.48 -3.79
N VAL A 52 -0.49 -5.13 -4.71
CA VAL A 52 -1.52 -4.08 -4.46
C VAL A 52 -2.43 -4.47 -3.29
N GLN A 53 -2.85 -5.74 -3.21
CA GLN A 53 -3.68 -6.23 -2.12
C GLN A 53 -2.96 -6.22 -0.76
N LEU A 54 -1.69 -6.64 -0.72
CA LEU A 54 -0.89 -6.61 0.50
C LEU A 54 -0.73 -5.17 1.01
N ILE A 55 -0.35 -4.24 0.14
CA ILE A 55 -0.18 -2.84 0.49
C ILE A 55 -1.49 -2.19 0.94
N SER A 56 -2.62 -2.57 0.33
CA SER A 56 -3.95 -2.09 0.73
C SER A 56 -4.32 -2.51 2.16
N GLN A 57 -3.97 -3.73 2.56
CA GLN A 57 -4.19 -4.23 3.93
C GLN A 57 -3.22 -3.60 4.95
N MET A 58 -2.02 -3.19 4.51
CA MET A 58 -1.03 -2.49 5.35
C MET A 58 -1.38 -1.01 5.56
N LEU A 59 -1.98 -0.38 4.55
CA LEU A 59 -2.33 1.04 4.51
C LEU A 59 -3.81 1.31 4.84
N THR A 60 -4.49 0.33 5.43
CA THR A 60 -5.86 0.52 5.92
C THR A 60 -5.91 1.65 6.96
N VAL A 61 -6.82 2.60 6.74
CA VAL A 61 -7.00 3.79 7.59
C VAL A 61 -7.51 3.38 8.97
N SER A 62 -8.49 2.48 9.02
CA SER A 62 -9.03 1.91 10.26
C SER A 62 -8.01 0.98 10.93
N PRO A 63 -7.56 1.26 12.17
CA PRO A 63 -6.56 0.43 12.85
C PRO A 63 -7.06 -0.98 13.15
N ASP A 64 -8.37 -1.15 13.39
CA ASP A 64 -8.98 -2.46 13.71
C ASP A 64 -9.03 -3.41 12.50
N GLN A 65 -8.92 -2.87 11.28
CA GLN A 65 -8.90 -3.63 10.02
C GLN A 65 -7.49 -3.75 9.44
N ARG A 66 -6.51 -3.05 10.04
CA ARG A 66 -5.13 -3.07 9.56
C ARG A 66 -4.51 -4.42 9.86
N MET A 67 -3.91 -5.02 8.84
CA MET A 67 -3.20 -6.28 8.99
C MET A 67 -2.09 -6.17 10.03
N SER A 68 -2.00 -7.17 10.93
CA SER A 68 -0.95 -7.23 11.93
C SER A 68 0.41 -7.51 11.29
N LEU A 69 1.50 -7.09 11.96
CA LEU A 69 2.85 -7.33 11.44
C LEU A 69 3.18 -8.81 11.29
N HIS A 70 2.66 -9.67 12.17
CA HIS A 70 2.82 -11.12 12.07
C HIS A 70 2.14 -11.66 10.80
N ALA A 71 0.91 -11.23 10.51
CA ALA A 71 0.20 -11.63 9.30
C ALA A 71 0.88 -11.13 8.01
N ILE A 72 1.57 -9.99 8.05
CA ILE A 72 2.39 -9.51 6.92
C ILE A 72 3.56 -10.46 6.70
N LEU A 73 4.30 -10.83 7.76
CA LEU A 73 5.46 -11.73 7.67
C LEU A 73 5.07 -13.13 7.19
N ASP A 74 3.91 -13.63 7.59
CA ASP A 74 3.38 -14.92 7.15
C ASP A 74 2.78 -14.88 5.72
N HIS A 75 2.74 -13.70 5.08
CA HIS A 75 2.16 -13.56 3.74
C HIS A 75 3.04 -14.29 2.70
N PRO A 76 2.44 -15.07 1.77
CA PRO A 76 3.18 -15.86 0.77
C PRO A 76 4.19 -15.06 -0.07
N LEU A 77 3.93 -13.76 -0.28
CA LEU A 77 4.85 -12.87 -1.00
C LEU A 77 6.19 -12.66 -0.28
N LEU A 78 6.22 -12.70 1.05
CA LEU A 78 7.46 -12.60 1.83
C LEU A 78 8.07 -13.97 2.11
N GLN A 79 7.26 -15.02 2.11
CA GLN A 79 7.70 -16.40 2.24
C GLN A 79 8.29 -16.98 0.93
N ALA A 80 8.12 -16.27 -0.19
CA ALA A 80 8.70 -16.67 -1.48
C ALA A 80 10.24 -16.53 -1.53
N GLU A 81 10.86 -15.89 -0.53
CA GLU A 81 12.30 -15.74 -0.39
C GLU A 81 12.93 -16.95 0.34
N GLY A 82 12.85 -18.12 -0.30
CA GLY A 82 13.42 -19.37 0.24
C GLY A 82 13.72 -20.47 -0.79
N GLY A 83 13.92 -20.10 -2.06
CA GLY A 83 14.04 -21.05 -3.16
C GLY A 83 15.22 -20.82 -4.11
N CYS A 84 16.45 -20.87 -3.58
CA CYS A 84 17.63 -21.48 -4.20
C CYS A 84 18.70 -21.72 -3.13
#